data_AF-R5QLK6-F1
#
_entry.id   AF-R5QLK6-F1
#
_cell.length_a   1.000
_cell.length_b   1.000
_cell.length_c   1.000
_cell.angle_alpha   90.00
_cell.angle_beta   90.00
_cell.angle_gamma   90.00
#
_symmetry.space_group_name_H-M   'P 1'
#
loop_
_entity.id
_entity.type
_entity.pdbx_description
1 polymer ?
#
loop_
_entity_poly.entity_id
_entity_poly.type
_entity_poly.pdbx_seq_one_letter_code
_entity_poly.pdbx_strand_id
1 'polypeptide(L)'
;MVILPLYQVVFAVQEQKFSKTRFFALMHDGQIREMGMPDLRYPSYCASNGKICGVFYDDQKGFIALSDLKITESPLPELVFTLSKHQIAYPVVSPDRQKIAFIEYGEDETSPVLRLILREEFGWFPVQLKINAAFSPVCWGGKDALIYTGRNNELMMISASPSKRGTAKIDTNAKLPAYHQQSGRLAFVKDDNIILKGKDNLSFEADSPDMLNFSNDGESLYFTAFKNGNYSLCRFSIEKREATRLCESDARIVWAAEI
;
A
#
# COMPACT_ATOMS: atom_id res chain seq x y z
N MET A 1 7.39 26.75 2.45
CA MET A 1 7.60 26.47 3.89
C MET A 1 6.75 25.27 4.25
N VAL A 2 7.32 24.08 4.40
CA VAL A 2 6.54 22.86 4.70
C VAL A 2 6.29 22.84 6.20
N ILE A 3 5.04 23.05 6.61
CA ILE A 3 4.62 23.00 8.01
C ILE A 3 4.47 21.52 8.39
N LEU A 4 5.57 20.74 8.40
CA LEU A 4 5.57 19.34 8.84
C LEU A 4 5.20 19.11 10.32
N PRO A 5 5.43 20.02 11.30
CA PRO A 5 5.23 19.68 12.71
C PRO A 5 3.75 19.68 13.17
N LEU A 6 2.77 19.66 12.27
CA LEU A 6 1.35 19.74 12.62
C LEU A 6 0.49 18.54 12.21
N TYR A 7 0.99 17.59 11.41
CA TYR A 7 0.18 16.45 10.92
C TYR A 7 0.47 15.18 11.73
N GLN A 8 -0.59 14.48 12.13
CA GLN A 8 -0.52 13.17 12.78
C GLN A 8 -0.44 12.05 11.75
N VAL A 9 -1.25 12.10 10.70
CA VAL A 9 -1.29 11.07 9.64
C VAL A 9 -1.82 11.68 8.35
N VAL A 10 -1.35 11.21 7.20
CA VAL A 10 -2.03 11.41 5.92
C VAL A 10 -2.73 10.14 5.53
N PHE A 11 -3.94 10.27 5.02
CA PHE A 11 -4.72 9.16 4.49
C PHE A 11 -5.32 9.51 3.14
N ALA A 12 -5.60 8.47 2.37
CA ALA A 12 -6.27 8.59 1.08
C ALA A 12 -7.64 7.94 1.16
N VAL A 13 -8.65 8.64 0.64
CA VAL A 13 -9.97 8.09 0.41
C VAL A 13 -10.21 7.92 -1.08
N GLN A 14 -11.10 7.01 -1.41
CA GLN A 14 -11.40 6.68 -2.76
C GLN A 14 -12.90 6.70 -3.02
N GLU A 15 -13.27 7.32 -4.14
CA GLU A 15 -14.63 7.30 -4.66
C GLU A 15 -14.99 5.90 -5.21
N GLN A 16 -16.29 5.66 -5.41
CA GLN A 16 -16.78 4.37 -5.88
C GLN A 16 -16.09 3.94 -7.19
N LYS A 17 -15.77 2.64 -7.31
CA LYS A 17 -15.10 2.03 -8.47
C LYS A 17 -13.72 2.58 -8.80
N PHE A 18 -12.97 3.08 -7.81
CA PHE A 18 -11.62 3.61 -8.02
C PHE A 18 -11.60 4.75 -9.05
N SER A 19 -12.65 5.57 -9.18
CA SER A 19 -12.69 6.66 -10.17
C SER A 19 -11.79 7.85 -9.80
N LYS A 20 -11.54 8.06 -8.51
CA LYS A 20 -10.77 9.19 -7.99
C LYS A 20 -10.26 8.88 -6.59
N THR A 21 -9.03 9.31 -6.30
CA THR A 21 -8.41 9.28 -4.99
C THR A 21 -8.14 10.69 -4.51
N ARG A 22 -8.48 10.98 -3.25
CA ARG A 22 -8.24 12.26 -2.59
C ARG A 22 -7.44 12.03 -1.33
N PHE A 23 -6.48 12.92 -1.07
CA PHE A 23 -5.58 12.83 0.07
C PHE A 23 -5.95 13.86 1.13
N PHE A 24 -5.85 13.46 2.39
CA PHE A 24 -6.20 14.27 3.54
C PHE A 24 -5.13 14.13 4.61
N ALA A 25 -4.81 15.24 5.27
CA ALA A 25 -3.98 15.24 6.46
C ALA A 25 -4.86 15.40 7.71
N LEU A 26 -4.72 14.48 8.65
CA LEU A 26 -5.20 14.63 10.02
C LEU A 26 -4.17 15.43 10.80
N MET A 27 -4.59 16.58 11.31
CA MET A 27 -3.79 17.48 12.11
C MET A 27 -3.74 17.01 13.58
N HIS A 28 -2.72 17.40 14.34
CA HIS A 28 -2.64 17.13 15.79
C HIS A 28 -3.76 17.78 16.61
N ASP A 29 -4.38 18.85 16.10
CA ASP A 29 -5.56 19.49 16.71
C ASP A 29 -6.89 18.75 16.38
N GLY A 30 -6.80 17.62 15.65
CA GLY A 30 -7.94 16.80 15.23
C GLY A 30 -8.63 17.28 13.96
N GLN A 31 -8.22 18.41 13.36
CA GLN A 31 -8.79 18.86 12.09
C GLN A 31 -8.36 17.95 10.94
N ILE A 32 -9.21 17.84 9.92
CA ILE A 32 -8.90 17.15 8.66
C ILE A 32 -8.79 18.18 7.55
N ARG A 33 -7.70 18.14 6.79
CA ARG A 33 -7.45 19.06 5.68
C ARG A 33 -7.16 18.30 4.41
N GLU A 34 -7.86 18.62 3.33
CA GLU A 34 -7.55 18.08 2.02
C GLU A 34 -6.18 18.56 1.54
N MET A 35 -5.45 17.66 0.89
CA MET A 35 -4.14 17.93 0.31
C MET A 35 -4.24 18.06 -1.21
N GLY A 36 -3.55 19.05 -1.77
CA GLY A 36 -3.37 19.22 -3.22
C GLY A 36 -2.40 18.18 -3.78
N MET A 37 -2.84 16.92 -3.86
CA MET A 37 -2.05 15.81 -4.40
C MET A 37 -2.61 15.32 -5.73
N PRO A 38 -1.75 14.76 -6.61
CA PRO A 38 -2.25 14.10 -7.82
C PRO A 38 -3.15 12.92 -7.46
N ASP A 39 -4.11 12.63 -8.35
CA ASP A 39 -4.99 11.45 -8.24
C ASP A 39 -4.18 10.17 -8.43
N LEU A 40 -3.62 9.68 -7.33
CA LEU A 40 -2.83 8.46 -7.25
C LEU A 40 -3.66 7.35 -6.63
N ARG A 41 -4.19 6.48 -7.49
CA ARG A 41 -4.96 5.30 -7.07
C ARG A 41 -4.03 4.20 -6.57
N TYR A 42 -4.56 3.32 -5.71
CA TYR A 42 -3.80 2.26 -5.04
C TYR A 42 -2.48 2.75 -4.39
N PRO A 43 -2.52 3.85 -3.61
CA PRO A 43 -1.30 4.44 -3.10
C PRO A 43 -0.57 3.48 -2.15
N SER A 44 0.75 3.46 -2.27
CA SER A 44 1.66 2.82 -1.34
C SER A 44 2.77 3.80 -0.97
N TYR A 45 3.36 3.60 0.20
CA TYR A 45 4.38 4.50 0.73
C TYR A 45 5.57 3.72 1.25
N CYS A 46 6.75 4.26 0.97
CA CYS A 46 8.00 3.73 1.48
C CYS A 46 8.69 4.83 2.28
N ALA A 47 8.63 4.73 3.61
CA ALA A 47 9.19 5.73 4.52
C ALA A 47 10.66 6.07 4.22
N SER A 48 11.47 5.06 3.85
CA SER A 48 12.88 5.26 3.52
C SER A 48 13.13 6.18 2.32
N ASN A 49 12.12 6.39 1.46
CA ASN A 49 12.25 7.23 0.29
C ASN A 49 11.36 8.48 0.25
N GLY A 50 10.40 8.59 1.17
CA GLY A 50 9.49 9.75 1.26
C GLY A 50 8.59 9.92 0.03
N LYS A 51 8.46 8.89 -0.82
CA LYS A 51 7.67 8.90 -2.04
C LYS A 51 6.42 8.06 -1.87
N ILE A 52 5.32 8.56 -2.44
CA ILE A 52 4.13 7.76 -2.70
C ILE A 52 4.25 7.18 -4.10
N CYS A 53 4.00 5.88 -4.20
CA CYS A 53 3.83 5.17 -5.46
C CYS A 53 2.34 4.89 -5.63
N GLY A 54 1.80 5.15 -6.82
CA GLY A 54 0.40 4.90 -7.12
C GLY A 54 0.18 4.78 -8.61
N VAL A 55 -1.09 4.76 -9.00
CA VAL A 55 -1.52 4.71 -10.40
C VAL A 55 -2.17 6.03 -10.77
N PHE A 56 -1.54 6.77 -11.67
CA PHE A 56 -2.09 7.98 -12.27
C PHE A 56 -2.77 7.62 -13.59
N TYR A 57 -3.96 8.15 -13.84
CA TYR A 57 -4.69 7.93 -15.08
C TYR A 57 -4.64 9.18 -15.95
N ASP A 58 -4.19 9.01 -17.19
CA ASP A 58 -4.21 10.02 -18.24
C ASP A 58 -4.94 9.42 -19.45
N ASP A 59 -6.03 10.05 -19.90
CA ASP A 59 -6.89 9.57 -20.99
C ASP A 59 -7.20 8.06 -20.94
N GLN A 60 -7.67 7.58 -19.78
CA GLN A 60 -7.99 6.17 -19.47
C GLN A 60 -6.81 5.20 -19.41
N LYS A 61 -5.59 5.68 -19.61
CA LYS A 61 -4.38 4.87 -19.50
C LYS A 61 -3.77 5.02 -18.12
N GLY A 62 -3.57 3.88 -17.45
CA GLY A 62 -2.93 3.83 -16.13
C GLY A 62 -1.41 3.85 -16.24
N PHE A 63 -0.77 4.71 -15.44
CA PHE A 63 0.68 4.82 -15.30
C PHE A 63 1.05 4.58 -13.84
N ILE A 64 2.08 3.76 -13.61
CA ILE A 64 2.81 3.78 -12.33
C ILE A 64 3.41 5.17 -12.21
N ALA A 65 3.14 5.81 -11.08
CA ALA A 65 3.46 7.20 -10.83
C ALA A 65 4.11 7.35 -9.46
N LEU A 66 5.15 8.18 -9.37
CA LEU A 66 5.82 8.54 -8.13
C LEU A 66 5.56 10.01 -7.81
N SER A 67 5.17 10.31 -6.58
CA SER A 67 4.99 11.69 -6.09
C SER A 67 5.67 11.89 -4.75
N ASP A 68 6.09 13.13 -4.50
CA ASP A 68 6.37 13.57 -3.13
C ASP A 68 5.07 13.69 -2.35
N LEU A 69 5.15 13.43 -1.05
CA LEU A 69 4.08 13.70 -0.10
C LEU A 69 4.23 15.14 0.41
N LYS A 70 3.74 16.11 -0.37
CA LYS A 70 3.83 17.56 -0.06
C LYS A 70 2.49 18.24 -0.33
N ILE A 71 2.15 19.21 0.51
CA ILE A 71 1.06 20.16 0.24
C ILE A 71 1.61 21.23 -0.70
N THR A 72 1.35 21.08 -2.00
CA THR A 72 1.72 22.05 -3.03
C THR A 72 0.57 22.18 -4.03
N GLU A 73 0.53 23.26 -4.79
CA GLU A 73 -0.63 23.54 -5.65
C GLU A 73 -0.77 22.61 -6.86
N SER A 74 0.29 21.92 -7.32
CA SER A 74 0.22 20.87 -8.37
C SER A 74 1.59 20.26 -8.69
N PRO A 75 2.06 19.21 -8.00
CA PRO A 75 3.13 18.38 -8.55
C PRO A 75 2.50 17.37 -9.51
N LEU A 76 2.82 17.49 -10.81
CA LEU A 76 2.61 16.36 -11.72
C LEU A 76 3.50 15.20 -11.25
N PRO A 77 2.97 13.98 -11.13
CA PRO A 77 3.76 12.86 -10.69
C PRO A 77 4.80 12.48 -11.76
N GLU A 78 5.91 11.87 -11.33
CA GLU A 78 6.85 11.23 -12.24
C GLU A 78 6.20 9.96 -12.79
N LEU A 79 5.90 9.94 -14.10
CA LEU A 79 5.38 8.76 -14.78
C LEU A 79 6.51 7.77 -15.06
N VAL A 80 6.36 6.55 -14.56
CA VAL A 80 7.42 5.55 -14.54
C VAL A 80 7.19 4.46 -15.59
N PHE A 81 5.99 3.89 -15.63
CA PHE A 81 5.72 2.71 -16.44
C PHE A 81 4.24 2.59 -16.74
N THR A 82 3.89 1.97 -17.87
CA THR A 82 2.50 1.72 -18.26
C THR A 82 2.39 0.43 -19.05
N LEU A 83 1.19 -0.12 -19.11
CA LEU A 83 0.84 -1.28 -19.93
C LEU A 83 -0.08 -0.84 -21.07
N SER A 84 0.07 -1.48 -22.23
CA SER A 84 -0.72 -1.11 -23.41
C SER A 84 -2.14 -1.64 -23.42
N LYS A 85 -2.39 -2.79 -22.77
CA LYS A 85 -3.66 -3.54 -22.86
C LYS A 85 -4.26 -3.93 -21.51
N HIS A 86 -3.49 -3.82 -20.43
CA HIS A 86 -3.89 -4.27 -19.10
C HIS A 86 -3.83 -3.10 -18.13
N GLN A 87 -4.51 -3.24 -17.01
CA GLN A 87 -4.52 -2.27 -15.94
C GLN A 87 -3.48 -2.62 -14.87
N ILE A 88 -3.15 -1.62 -14.05
CA ILE A 88 -2.15 -1.71 -12.99
C ILE A 88 -2.82 -1.38 -11.66
N ALA A 89 -2.55 -2.19 -10.63
CA ALA A 89 -3.00 -1.95 -9.27
C ALA A 89 -1.88 -2.24 -8.26
N TYR A 90 -2.01 -1.65 -7.08
CA TYR A 90 -1.12 -1.84 -5.93
C TYR A 90 0.39 -1.77 -6.26
N PRO A 91 0.86 -0.72 -6.97
CA PRO A 91 2.28 -0.58 -7.22
C PRO A 91 3.02 -0.27 -5.92
N VAL A 92 4.18 -0.88 -5.71
CA VAL A 92 5.02 -0.70 -4.53
C VAL A 92 6.50 -0.62 -4.90
N VAL A 93 7.15 0.48 -4.50
CA VAL A 93 8.57 0.73 -4.74
C VAL A 93 9.45 0.06 -3.68
N SER A 94 10.55 -0.54 -4.11
CA SER A 94 11.54 -1.16 -3.21
C SER A 94 12.24 -0.11 -2.35
N PRO A 95 12.76 -0.47 -1.17
CA PRO A 95 13.49 0.46 -0.31
C PRO A 95 14.69 1.14 -0.98
N ASP A 96 15.38 0.43 -1.89
CA ASP A 96 16.54 0.95 -2.65
C ASP A 96 16.15 1.75 -3.90
N ARG A 97 14.84 1.89 -4.18
CA ARG A 97 14.27 2.56 -5.36
C ARG A 97 14.71 1.97 -6.70
N GLN A 98 15.17 0.73 -6.72
CA GLN A 98 15.62 0.07 -7.94
C GLN A 98 14.56 -0.85 -8.55
N LYS A 99 13.47 -1.11 -7.84
CA LYS A 99 12.43 -2.05 -8.28
C LYS A 99 11.04 -1.51 -7.95
N ILE A 100 10.07 -1.79 -8.81
CA ILE A 100 8.65 -1.58 -8.49
C ILE A 100 7.91 -2.86 -8.83
N ALA A 101 7.19 -3.39 -7.85
CA ALA A 101 6.27 -4.49 -8.03
C ALA A 101 4.84 -3.97 -8.15
N PHE A 102 3.99 -4.67 -8.87
CA PHE A 102 2.59 -4.29 -9.06
C PHE A 102 1.74 -5.47 -9.51
N ILE A 103 0.43 -5.34 -9.40
CA ILE A 103 -0.54 -6.28 -9.95
C ILE A 103 -0.96 -5.81 -11.35
N GLU A 104 -0.73 -6.65 -12.35
CA GLU A 104 -1.35 -6.54 -13.68
C GLU A 104 -2.68 -7.29 -13.66
N TYR A 105 -3.74 -6.69 -14.20
CA TYR A 105 -5.06 -7.31 -14.31
C TYR A 105 -5.79 -6.90 -15.60
N GLY A 106 -6.69 -7.76 -16.07
CA GLY A 106 -7.61 -7.48 -17.17
C GLY A 106 -8.92 -6.86 -16.67
N GLU A 107 -9.84 -6.55 -17.58
CA GLU A 107 -11.12 -5.89 -17.24
C GLU A 107 -11.99 -6.67 -16.24
N ASP A 108 -11.85 -8.00 -16.21
CA ASP A 108 -12.66 -8.89 -15.38
C ASP A 108 -12.03 -9.20 -14.01
N GLU A 109 -10.82 -8.71 -13.73
CA GLU A 109 -10.03 -8.98 -12.51
C GLU A 109 -9.80 -10.48 -12.20
N THR A 110 -10.15 -11.41 -13.10
CA THR A 110 -10.19 -12.86 -12.80
C THR A 110 -8.81 -13.52 -12.82
N SER A 111 -7.84 -12.89 -13.49
CA SER A 111 -6.49 -13.41 -13.64
C SER A 111 -5.41 -12.39 -13.27
N PRO A 112 -5.39 -11.88 -12.02
CA PRO A 112 -4.34 -10.97 -11.58
C PRO A 112 -2.99 -11.69 -11.56
N VAL A 113 -1.95 -10.94 -11.89
CA VAL A 113 -0.57 -11.42 -11.87
C VAL A 113 0.35 -10.38 -11.26
N LEU A 114 1.20 -10.82 -10.35
CA LEU A 114 2.30 -10.02 -9.82
C LEU A 114 3.38 -9.87 -10.88
N ARG A 115 3.80 -8.63 -11.10
CA ARG A 115 4.87 -8.23 -12.01
C ARG A 115 5.88 -7.35 -11.31
N LEU A 116 7.04 -7.21 -11.95
CA LEU A 116 8.19 -6.46 -11.46
C LEU A 116 8.81 -5.67 -12.62
N ILE A 117 9.14 -4.41 -12.37
CA ILE A 117 10.02 -3.59 -13.22
C ILE A 117 11.27 -3.22 -12.42
N LEU A 118 12.39 -3.05 -13.13
CA LEU A 118 13.68 -2.65 -12.58
C LEU A 118 14.08 -1.30 -13.15
N ARG A 119 14.79 -0.52 -12.36
CA ARG A 119 15.46 0.69 -12.79
C ARG A 119 16.83 0.33 -13.36
N GLU A 120 17.06 0.77 -14.58
CA GLU A 120 18.35 0.73 -15.27
C GLU A 120 18.79 2.17 -15.59
N GLU A 121 19.99 2.34 -16.16
CA GLU A 121 20.57 3.66 -16.48
C GLU A 121 19.62 4.57 -17.28
N PHE A 122 18.85 3.99 -18.21
CA PHE A 122 18.01 4.72 -19.15
C PHE A 122 16.50 4.67 -18.83
N GLY A 123 16.10 4.13 -17.67
CA GLY A 123 14.70 4.11 -17.26
C GLY A 123 14.25 2.79 -16.65
N TRP A 124 12.95 2.53 -16.73
CA TRP A 124 12.31 1.39 -16.08
C TRP A 124 11.96 0.29 -17.08
N PHE A 125 12.40 -0.93 -16.79
CA PHE A 125 12.26 -2.07 -17.70
C PHE A 125 11.53 -3.24 -17.04
N PRO A 126 10.62 -3.93 -17.77
CA PRO A 126 9.91 -5.07 -17.24
C PRO A 126 10.83 -6.28 -17.06
N VAL A 127 10.69 -6.96 -15.92
CA VAL A 127 11.31 -8.26 -15.69
C VAL A 127 10.39 -9.35 -16.22
N GLN A 128 10.97 -10.46 -16.68
CA GLN A 128 10.25 -11.71 -16.95
C GLN A 128 9.83 -12.39 -15.64
N LEU A 129 9.02 -11.69 -14.84
CA LEU A 129 8.34 -12.20 -13.66
C LEU A 129 6.84 -12.00 -13.88
N LYS A 130 6.10 -13.11 -13.89
CA LYS A 130 4.64 -13.14 -14.01
C LYS A 130 4.14 -14.27 -13.12
N ILE A 131 3.60 -13.91 -11.96
CA ILE A 131 3.19 -14.87 -10.94
C ILE A 131 1.71 -14.70 -10.66
N ASN A 132 0.96 -15.79 -10.64
CA ASN A 132 -0.46 -15.74 -10.28
C ASN A 132 -0.64 -15.15 -8.87
N ALA A 133 -1.45 -14.10 -8.78
CA ALA A 133 -1.74 -13.39 -7.55
C ALA A 133 -3.24 -13.10 -7.45
N ALA A 134 -3.70 -12.74 -6.26
CA ALA A 134 -5.00 -12.14 -6.04
C ALA A 134 -4.95 -10.63 -6.33
N PHE A 135 -6.12 -10.01 -6.51
CA PHE A 135 -6.25 -8.56 -6.57
C PHE A 135 -6.13 -7.96 -5.15
N SER A 136 -4.90 -7.87 -4.66
CA SER A 136 -4.60 -7.48 -3.27
C SER A 136 -3.30 -6.68 -3.22
N PRO A 137 -3.12 -5.81 -2.21
CA PRO A 137 -1.85 -5.15 -1.93
C PRO A 137 -0.65 -6.10 -1.92
N VAL A 138 0.49 -5.54 -2.32
CA VAL A 138 1.79 -6.19 -2.32
C VAL A 138 2.72 -5.32 -1.48
N CYS A 139 3.62 -5.93 -0.71
CA CYS A 139 4.64 -5.18 0.02
C CYS A 139 6.02 -5.81 -0.11
N TRP A 140 7.05 -5.03 0.15
CA TRP A 140 8.42 -5.52 0.23
C TRP A 140 8.66 -6.10 1.61
N GLY A 141 9.15 -7.34 1.68
CA GLY A 141 9.63 -8.02 2.90
C GLY A 141 11.15 -7.87 3.11
N GLY A 142 11.80 -7.05 2.28
CA GLY A 142 13.25 -6.84 2.24
C GLY A 142 13.65 -6.16 0.93
N LYS A 143 14.95 -6.01 0.67
CA LYS A 143 15.45 -5.46 -0.61
C LYS A 143 15.06 -6.31 -1.83
N ASP A 144 15.03 -7.63 -1.67
CA ASP A 144 14.84 -8.60 -2.75
C ASP A 144 13.75 -9.63 -2.44
N ALA A 145 12.78 -9.28 -1.58
CA ALA A 145 11.67 -10.14 -1.22
C ALA A 145 10.34 -9.38 -1.34
N LEU A 146 9.39 -9.97 -2.06
CA LEU A 146 8.02 -9.49 -2.18
C LEU A 146 7.10 -10.40 -1.40
N ILE A 147 6.15 -9.81 -0.69
CA ILE A 147 5.07 -10.50 0.00
C ILE A 147 3.77 -10.11 -0.70
N TYR A 148 2.98 -11.12 -1.08
CA TYR A 148 1.78 -10.94 -1.87
C TYR A 148 0.72 -11.99 -1.49
N THR A 149 -0.52 -11.76 -1.91
CA THR A 149 -1.61 -12.73 -1.78
C THR A 149 -1.70 -13.55 -3.07
N GLY A 150 -1.60 -14.88 -2.95
CA GLY A 150 -1.85 -15.83 -4.04
C GLY A 150 -3.35 -15.97 -4.34
N ARG A 151 -3.69 -16.56 -5.49
CA ARG A 151 -5.10 -16.68 -5.96
C ARG A 151 -6.04 -17.38 -4.99
N ASN A 152 -5.53 -18.28 -4.15
CA ASN A 152 -6.32 -19.05 -3.18
C ASN A 152 -6.34 -18.39 -1.79
N ASN A 153 -6.16 -17.06 -1.70
CA ASN A 153 -5.99 -16.34 -0.44
C ASN A 153 -4.85 -16.93 0.42
N GLU A 154 -3.73 -17.28 -0.22
CA GLU A 154 -2.54 -17.74 0.48
C GLU A 154 -1.56 -16.57 0.60
N LEU A 155 -0.98 -16.36 1.77
CA LEU A 155 0.05 -15.35 1.91
C LEU A 155 1.38 -15.95 1.46
N MET A 156 1.98 -15.35 0.45
CA MET A 156 3.15 -15.86 -0.25
C MET A 156 4.31 -14.87 -0.17
N MET A 157 5.52 -15.40 -0.20
CA MET A 157 6.75 -14.66 -0.40
C MET A 157 7.43 -15.13 -1.67
N ILE A 158 8.02 -14.22 -2.44
CA ILE A 158 8.87 -14.54 -3.58
C ILE A 158 10.11 -13.66 -3.57
N SER A 159 11.24 -14.22 -3.98
CA SER A 159 12.41 -13.37 -4.24
C SER A 159 12.24 -12.55 -5.51
N ALA A 160 12.50 -11.25 -5.40
CA ALA A 160 12.54 -10.30 -6.50
C ALA A 160 13.92 -10.24 -7.18
N SER A 161 14.85 -11.12 -6.80
CA SER A 161 16.14 -11.23 -7.47
C SER A 161 16.01 -12.04 -8.77
N PRO A 162 16.47 -11.50 -9.92
CA PRO A 162 16.46 -12.25 -11.17
C PRO A 162 17.25 -13.57 -11.11
N SER A 163 18.30 -13.63 -10.27
CA SER A 163 19.22 -14.76 -10.15
C SER A 163 18.83 -15.81 -9.11
N LYS A 164 17.86 -15.50 -8.24
CA LYS A 164 17.38 -16.41 -7.18
C LYS A 164 15.87 -16.40 -7.19
N ARG A 165 15.24 -17.32 -7.92
CA ARG A 165 13.78 -17.44 -7.93
C ARG A 165 13.35 -18.56 -6.99
N GLY A 166 12.69 -18.17 -5.91
CA GLY A 166 12.10 -19.11 -4.96
C GLY A 166 10.84 -18.48 -4.38
N THR A 167 9.80 -19.31 -4.22
CA THR A 167 8.54 -18.94 -3.57
C THR A 167 8.39 -19.71 -2.28
N ALA A 168 7.91 -19.06 -1.23
CA ALA A 168 7.58 -19.67 0.04
C ALA A 168 6.16 -19.27 0.44
N LYS A 169 5.42 -20.20 1.05
CA LYS A 169 4.12 -19.92 1.65
C LYS A 169 4.35 -19.45 3.09
N ILE A 170 3.78 -18.32 3.45
CA ILE A 170 3.83 -17.73 4.81
C ILE A 170 2.64 -18.21 5.65
N ASP A 171 1.44 -18.18 5.06
CA ASP A 171 0.20 -18.56 5.75
C ASP A 171 -0.90 -18.93 4.73
N THR A 172 -1.99 -19.49 5.23
CA THR A 172 -3.17 -19.90 4.45
C THR A 172 -4.39 -19.10 4.89
N ASN A 173 -5.30 -18.80 3.96
CA ASN A 173 -6.47 -17.93 4.18
C ASN A 173 -6.08 -16.56 4.72
N ALA A 174 -4.97 -16.02 4.20
CA ALA A 174 -4.36 -14.78 4.63
C ALA A 174 -4.15 -13.84 3.44
N LYS A 175 -4.46 -12.55 3.63
CA LYS A 175 -4.43 -11.51 2.59
C LYS A 175 -3.95 -10.16 3.12
N LEU A 176 -3.83 -9.16 2.24
CA LEU A 176 -3.54 -7.77 2.59
C LEU A 176 -2.22 -7.60 3.37
N PRO A 177 -1.06 -8.04 2.83
CA PRO A 177 0.19 -7.94 3.56
C PRO A 177 0.69 -6.50 3.69
N ALA A 178 1.15 -6.14 4.88
CA ALA A 178 1.96 -4.95 5.13
C ALA A 178 3.22 -5.33 5.91
N TYR A 179 4.37 -4.74 5.56
CA TYR A 179 5.63 -5.10 6.19
C TYR A 179 6.42 -3.85 6.56
N HIS A 180 6.89 -3.82 7.80
CA HIS A 180 7.78 -2.77 8.29
C HIS A 180 9.23 -3.26 8.29
N GLN A 181 10.05 -2.63 7.45
CA GLN A 181 11.43 -3.07 7.17
C GLN A 181 12.33 -3.05 8.41
N GLN A 182 12.27 -1.98 9.20
CA GLN A 182 13.23 -1.77 10.30
C GLN A 182 12.92 -2.68 11.49
N SER A 183 11.63 -2.85 11.82
CA SER A 183 11.21 -3.72 12.94
C SER A 183 11.05 -5.18 12.53
N GLY A 184 11.11 -5.50 11.23
CA GLY A 184 10.86 -6.84 10.70
C GLY A 184 9.45 -7.38 10.96
N ARG A 185 8.46 -6.49 11.14
CA ARG A 185 7.08 -6.88 11.48
C ARG A 185 6.25 -7.05 10.21
N LEU A 186 5.48 -8.13 10.15
CA LEU A 186 4.52 -8.43 9.10
C LEU A 186 3.11 -8.37 9.66
N ALA A 187 2.24 -7.56 9.05
CA ALA A 187 0.81 -7.55 9.29
C ALA A 187 0.07 -8.19 8.11
N PHE A 188 -1.01 -8.92 8.38
CA PHE A 188 -1.92 -9.44 7.37
C PHE A 188 -3.29 -9.74 7.98
N VAL A 189 -4.31 -9.88 7.14
CA VAL A 189 -5.67 -10.24 7.56
C VAL A 189 -5.88 -11.75 7.38
N LYS A 190 -6.41 -12.41 8.40
CA LYS A 190 -6.80 -13.82 8.39
C LYS A 190 -8.08 -14.01 9.20
N ASP A 191 -9.11 -14.60 8.60
CA ASP A 191 -10.39 -14.89 9.27
C ASP A 191 -10.93 -13.67 10.06
N ASP A 192 -10.97 -12.50 9.39
CA ASP A 192 -11.37 -11.18 9.93
C ASP A 192 -10.52 -10.63 11.11
N ASN A 193 -9.46 -11.33 11.47
CA ASN A 193 -8.46 -10.86 12.42
C ASN A 193 -7.28 -10.24 11.69
N ILE A 194 -6.73 -9.18 12.28
CA ILE A 194 -5.41 -8.68 11.91
C ILE A 194 -4.37 -9.47 12.71
N ILE A 195 -3.45 -10.11 11.99
CA ILE A 195 -2.34 -10.87 12.55
C ILE A 195 -1.06 -10.04 12.39
N LEU A 196 -0.33 -9.86 13.49
CA LEU A 196 1.01 -9.28 13.53
C LEU A 196 2.01 -10.39 13.86
N LYS A 197 2.97 -10.62 12.96
CA LYS A 197 4.12 -11.52 13.17
C LYS A 197 5.40 -10.69 13.30
N GLY A 198 6.29 -11.07 14.21
CA GLY A 198 7.57 -10.38 14.42
C GLY A 198 8.20 -10.74 15.77
N LYS A 199 8.72 -9.74 16.50
CA LYS A 199 9.25 -9.90 17.86
C LYS A 199 8.21 -10.47 18.82
N ASP A 200 6.99 -9.96 18.73
CA ASP A 200 5.81 -10.44 19.45
C ASP A 200 4.73 -10.78 18.43
N ASN A 201 4.16 -11.97 18.54
CA ASN A 201 3.03 -12.35 17.72
C ASN A 201 1.74 -11.87 18.40
N LEU A 202 0.91 -11.14 17.67
CA LEU A 202 -0.35 -10.59 18.17
C LEU A 202 -1.46 -10.85 17.16
N SER A 203 -2.68 -10.98 17.66
CA SER A 203 -3.89 -11.02 16.84
C SER A 203 -4.98 -10.19 17.50
N PHE A 204 -5.73 -9.44 16.71
CA PHE A 204 -6.89 -8.70 17.19
C PHE A 204 -7.95 -8.61 16.10
N GLU A 205 -9.21 -8.52 16.52
CA GLU A 205 -10.34 -8.38 15.61
C GLU A 205 -10.39 -6.97 15.01
N ALA A 206 -10.78 -6.89 13.75
CA ALA A 206 -11.11 -5.64 13.10
C ALA A 206 -12.37 -5.85 12.24
N ASP A 207 -13.27 -4.86 12.24
CA ASP A 207 -14.50 -4.92 11.44
C ASP A 207 -14.14 -4.80 9.94
N SER A 208 -14.02 -5.92 9.23
CA SER A 208 -13.77 -5.97 7.77
C SER A 208 -12.58 -5.11 7.29
N PRO A 209 -11.35 -5.36 7.78
CA PRO A 209 -10.18 -4.58 7.39
C PRO A 209 -9.85 -4.75 5.91
N ASP A 210 -9.53 -3.63 5.25
CA ASP A 210 -9.25 -3.60 3.82
C ASP A 210 -7.99 -2.83 3.41
N MET A 211 -7.31 -2.22 4.37
CA MET A 211 -6.01 -1.57 4.22
C MET A 211 -5.22 -1.77 5.51
N LEU A 212 -3.92 -2.04 5.37
CA LEU A 212 -2.95 -2.10 6.47
C LEU A 212 -1.70 -1.29 6.10
N ASN A 213 -1.23 -0.42 6.99
CA ASN A 213 0.03 0.31 6.84
C ASN A 213 0.70 0.48 8.21
N PHE A 214 2.02 0.33 8.29
CA PHE A 214 2.73 0.63 9.54
C PHE A 214 3.04 2.12 9.66
N SER A 215 3.13 2.61 10.90
CA SER A 215 3.81 3.87 11.22
C SER A 215 5.28 3.82 10.81
N ASN A 216 5.92 4.98 10.69
CA ASN A 216 7.30 5.07 10.20
C ASN A 216 8.31 4.44 11.17
N ASP A 217 7.97 4.42 12.47
CA ASP A 217 8.73 3.74 13.52
C ASP A 217 8.36 2.25 13.67
N GLY A 218 7.27 1.81 13.04
CA GLY A 218 6.73 0.46 13.14
C GLY A 218 6.10 0.11 14.49
N GLU A 219 5.87 1.09 15.37
CA GLU A 219 5.26 0.91 16.70
C GLU A 219 3.72 0.97 16.66
N SER A 220 3.16 1.30 15.50
CA SER A 220 1.71 1.30 15.27
C SER A 220 1.34 0.71 13.91
N LEU A 221 0.14 0.17 13.85
CA LEU A 221 -0.49 -0.26 12.60
C LEU A 221 -1.72 0.60 12.34
N TYR A 222 -1.72 1.27 11.19
CA TYR A 222 -2.90 1.89 10.60
C TYR A 222 -3.70 0.83 9.87
N PHE A 223 -5.00 0.83 10.09
CA PHE A 223 -5.93 -0.06 9.41
C PHE A 223 -7.28 0.59 9.24
N THR A 224 -8.04 0.10 8.28
CA THR A 224 -9.45 0.45 8.13
C THR A 224 -10.36 -0.47 8.91
N ALA A 225 -11.48 0.07 9.36
CA ALA A 225 -12.64 -0.69 9.79
C ALA A 225 -13.87 -0.21 9.02
N PHE A 226 -14.74 -1.13 8.60
CA PHE A 226 -16.01 -0.83 7.94
C PHE A 226 -17.17 -1.38 8.78
N LYS A 227 -17.99 -0.46 9.31
CA LYS A 227 -19.13 -0.79 10.18
C LYS A 227 -20.30 0.12 9.88
N ASN A 228 -21.50 -0.46 9.78
CA ASN A 228 -22.75 0.29 9.58
C ASN A 228 -22.71 1.28 8.40
N GLY A 229 -22.03 0.92 7.31
CA GLY A 229 -21.94 1.75 6.10
C GLY A 229 -20.87 2.84 6.12
N ASN A 230 -20.08 2.97 7.20
CA ASN A 230 -19.02 3.97 7.30
C ASN A 230 -17.65 3.33 7.43
N TYR A 231 -16.64 3.98 6.84
CA TYR A 231 -15.24 3.64 7.01
C TYR A 231 -14.65 4.43 8.17
N SER A 232 -13.79 3.78 8.95
CA SER A 232 -12.99 4.39 10.01
C SER A 232 -11.52 4.13 9.74
N LEU A 233 -10.69 5.16 9.91
CA LEU A 233 -9.25 4.98 10.04
C LEU A 233 -8.94 4.73 11.50
N CYS A 234 -8.29 3.62 11.79
CA CYS A 234 -7.88 3.22 13.11
C CYS A 234 -6.36 3.11 13.20
N ARG A 235 -5.82 3.38 14.39
CA ARG A 235 -4.43 3.16 14.75
C ARG A 235 -4.39 2.16 15.90
N PHE A 236 -3.73 1.04 15.70
CA PHE A 236 -3.40 0.09 16.76
C PHE A 236 -2.00 0.40 17.30
N SER A 237 -1.90 0.75 18.58
CA SER A 237 -0.62 0.84 19.29
C SER A 237 -0.16 -0.56 19.68
N ILE A 238 1.01 -0.97 19.19
CA ILE A 238 1.54 -2.32 19.43
C ILE A 238 1.95 -2.49 20.90
N GLU A 239 2.61 -1.48 21.47
CA GLU A 239 3.02 -1.48 22.88
C GLU A 239 1.81 -1.54 23.83
N LYS A 240 0.82 -0.66 23.63
CA LYS A 240 -0.36 -0.56 24.50
C LYS A 240 -1.40 -1.65 24.22
N ARG A 241 -1.31 -2.30 23.05
CA ARG A 241 -2.27 -3.28 22.54
C ARG A 241 -3.69 -2.72 22.46
N GLU A 242 -3.79 -1.48 22.00
CA GLU A 242 -5.04 -0.72 21.97
C GLU A 242 -5.28 -0.13 20.58
N ALA A 243 -6.50 -0.26 20.08
CA ALA A 243 -6.95 0.40 18.85
C ALA A 243 -7.68 1.71 19.18
N THR A 244 -7.27 2.79 18.53
CA THR A 244 -7.95 4.09 18.60
C THR A 244 -8.44 4.48 17.22
N ARG A 245 -9.70 4.90 17.13
CA ARG A 245 -10.25 5.49 15.90
C ARG A 245 -9.72 6.93 15.75
N LEU A 246 -9.18 7.24 14.57
CA LEU A 246 -8.62 8.54 14.23
C LEU A 246 -9.63 9.44 13.50
N CYS A 247 -10.32 8.89 12.50
CA CYS A 247 -11.36 9.61 11.76
C CYS A 247 -12.38 8.63 11.14
N GLU A 248 -13.48 9.19 10.64
CA GLU A 248 -14.49 8.49 9.86
C GLU A 248 -14.60 9.11 8.45
N SER A 249 -15.02 8.30 7.49
CA SER A 249 -15.34 8.71 6.13
C SER A 249 -16.48 7.87 5.57
N ASP A 250 -17.33 8.51 4.79
CA ASP A 250 -18.33 7.86 3.93
C ASP A 250 -17.69 7.22 2.69
N ALA A 251 -16.51 7.70 2.30
CA ALA A 251 -15.68 7.13 1.26
C ALA A 251 -14.71 6.07 1.80
N ARG A 252 -14.35 5.12 0.94
CA ARG A 252 -13.43 4.04 1.30
C ARG A 252 -12.04 4.60 1.56
N ILE A 253 -11.49 4.38 2.75
CA ILE A 253 -10.11 4.74 3.07
C ILE A 253 -9.21 3.63 2.54
N VAL A 254 -8.21 3.96 1.72
CA VAL A 254 -7.41 2.97 0.97
C VAL A 254 -5.93 3.00 1.31
N TRP A 255 -5.48 3.97 2.10
CA TRP A 255 -4.08 4.11 2.52
C TRP A 255 -3.96 5.10 3.67
N ALA A 256 -2.96 4.89 4.52
CA ALA A 256 -2.51 5.89 5.49
C ALA A 256 -1.00 5.79 5.77
N ALA A 257 -0.34 6.91 6.05
CA ALA A 257 1.04 6.95 6.55
C ALA A 257 1.36 8.23 7.33
N GLU A 258 2.43 8.17 8.10
CA GLU A 258 3.05 9.33 8.77
C GLU A 258 4.06 10.02 7.84
N ILE A 259 4.25 11.33 8.01
CA ILE A 259 5.24 12.15 7.28
C ILE A 259 6.36 12.58 8.22
#